data_AF-A0A5D2JNF7-F1
#
_entry.id   AF-A0A5D2JNF7-F1
#
_cell.length_a   1.000
_cell.length_b   1.000
_cell.length_c   1.000
_cell.angle_alpha   90.00
_cell.angle_beta   90.00
_cell.angle_gamma   90.00
#
_symmetry.space_group_name_H-M   'P 1'
#
loop_
_entity.id
_entity.type
_entity.pdbx_description
1 polymer ?
#
loop_
_entity_poly.entity_id
_entity_poly.type
_entity_poly.pdbx_seq_one_letter_code
_entity_poly.pdbx_strand_id
1 'polypeptide(L)'
;MPGDCSIRALWILNNLDAVVFSRRFPVVEKRWRAACQSENESSDDDPVKYTVFSSIPSDSELAAAFSERKTREGSVRGFGMRVSQSREGSDSWVDDPITRHIVGVYINKEEEGENNLMWPLALHIKGPYCILILPLVEPRHVKAYARLCKRSDCGNAVTAHENLSSLLLDLPSITGAFMVAHAVGDIVTGDVVEPEVVVNQSPSVGGLLDSLTGSIGISGISSRAKPVAAPVASSTPAGAAAIGALASDVPKSGSRLLDKDALRSFISSAMPFGTPLDLSYSNIFSVRANGFSSLDIPPQDLKQPAWKPYLYKGKQRLLFTIHETLHAAMYDRDEIPDSLSVSGQINCRAELERLPDVSFPLTGLSTSKIEALSFHPCAQVPEQNVDKQALMFSPPLGNFVLMRYQATCRLGPPVKGFYQLSMVSEDEGAFLFKLHLMEGYKSPLTMEFCNVTMPFPRRRILSFDGTPSIGTVSNAEHSVEWKIITSGRGLSGKSIEATFPGTVRFAPWQMQRSTSFRSVFEGITDDDSDNETENTNNMANTEEFLMEKMSKDLLPVDLEEPFSWLAYNYAKVSFKIIGASLSGISIDPKSVSIYPAVKAPVESSSQVTSGDYILWNTLGKCPSAVTAKV
;
A
#
# COMPACT_ATOMS: atom_id res chain seq x y z
N MET A 1 -7.78 -28.57 9.31
CA MET A 1 -6.85 -28.08 10.36
C MET A 1 -7.43 -26.80 10.95
N PRO A 2 -7.33 -26.50 12.27
CA PRO A 2 -7.64 -25.13 12.72
C PRO A 2 -6.70 -24.16 12.00
N GLY A 3 -7.24 -23.02 11.52
CA GLY A 3 -6.59 -22.06 10.62
C GLY A 3 -5.36 -21.37 11.19
N ASP A 4 -4.26 -22.11 11.28
CA ASP A 4 -2.97 -21.63 11.77
C ASP A 4 -2.24 -20.84 10.67
N CYS A 5 -1.76 -19.64 10.99
CA CYS A 5 -1.07 -18.73 10.07
C CYS A 5 0.41 -19.09 9.86
N SER A 6 0.73 -20.39 9.88
CA SER A 6 2.09 -20.90 9.77
C SER A 6 2.69 -20.61 8.38
N ILE A 7 3.97 -20.25 8.35
CA ILE A 7 4.76 -19.94 7.15
C ILE A 7 5.71 -21.10 6.84
N ARG A 8 5.68 -21.60 5.60
CA ARG A 8 6.58 -22.65 5.10
C ARG A 8 7.95 -22.08 4.78
N ALA A 9 7.98 -20.96 4.06
CA ALA A 9 9.22 -20.29 3.66
C ALA A 9 8.96 -18.82 3.29
N LEU A 10 10.04 -18.05 3.24
CA LEU A 10 10.05 -16.70 2.70
C LEU A 10 11.33 -16.42 1.91
N TRP A 11 11.21 -15.52 0.94
CA TRP A 11 12.32 -15.07 0.09
C TRP A 11 12.27 -13.56 -0.10
N ILE A 12 13.45 -12.95 -0.19
CA ILE A 12 13.62 -11.54 -0.56
C ILE A 12 14.46 -11.53 -1.83
N LEU A 13 13.91 -10.95 -2.88
CA LEU A 13 14.54 -10.75 -4.17
C LEU A 13 14.88 -9.27 -4.33
N ASN A 14 16.01 -8.97 -4.97
CA ASN A 14 16.34 -7.60 -5.37
C ASN A 14 15.67 -7.24 -6.72
N ASN A 15 15.96 -6.05 -7.23
CA ASN A 15 15.49 -5.55 -8.52
C ASN A 15 16.02 -6.34 -9.74
N LEU A 16 17.03 -7.17 -9.56
CA LEU A 16 17.59 -8.09 -10.56
C LEU A 16 17.00 -9.50 -10.44
N ASP A 17 15.91 -9.67 -9.68
CA ASP A 17 15.23 -10.93 -9.41
C ASP A 17 16.12 -11.99 -8.74
N ALA A 18 17.26 -11.59 -8.16
CA ALA A 18 18.15 -12.48 -7.43
C ALA A 18 17.72 -12.58 -5.98
N VAL A 19 17.64 -13.81 -5.45
CA VAL A 19 17.35 -14.06 -4.03
C VAL A 19 18.54 -13.59 -3.18
N VAL A 20 18.34 -12.52 -2.43
CA VAL A 20 19.34 -11.94 -1.53
C VAL A 20 19.24 -12.49 -0.10
N PHE A 21 18.08 -13.04 0.26
CA PHE A 21 17.81 -13.67 1.53
C PHE A 21 16.66 -14.69 1.41
N SER A 22 16.77 -15.81 2.11
CA SER A 22 15.72 -16.81 2.23
C SER A 22 15.67 -17.40 3.64
N ARG A 23 14.47 -17.80 4.09
CA ARG A 23 14.28 -18.57 5.32
C ARG A 23 13.25 -19.66 5.07
N ARG A 24 13.61 -20.90 5.41
CA ARG A 24 12.75 -22.08 5.35
C ARG A 24 12.40 -22.53 6.77
N PHE A 25 11.18 -23.05 6.97
CA PHE A 25 10.72 -23.58 8.26
C PHE A 25 10.46 -25.08 8.15
N PRO A 26 11.46 -25.94 8.48
CA PRO A 26 11.36 -27.39 8.28
C PRO A 26 10.20 -28.07 9.00
N VAL A 27 9.79 -27.53 10.16
CA VAL A 27 8.66 -28.04 10.94
C VAL A 27 7.36 -27.90 10.17
N VAL A 28 7.10 -26.71 9.62
CA VAL A 28 5.90 -26.43 8.81
C VAL A 28 5.95 -27.20 7.50
N GLU A 29 7.13 -27.28 6.88
CA GLU A 29 7.31 -28.02 5.63
C GLU A 29 7.08 -29.53 5.79
N LYS A 30 7.43 -30.11 6.94
CA LYS A 30 7.10 -31.51 7.24
C LYS A 30 5.59 -31.74 7.32
N ARG A 31 4.84 -30.79 7.88
CA ARG A 31 3.37 -30.85 7.94
C ARG A 31 2.75 -30.78 6.54
N TRP A 32 3.26 -29.88 5.68
CA TRP A 32 2.85 -29.80 4.28
C TRP A 32 3.06 -31.12 3.54
N ARG A 33 4.27 -31.69 3.63
CA ARG A 33 4.58 -32.98 2.97
C ARG A 33 3.66 -34.11 3.43
N ALA A 34 3.38 -34.21 4.72
CA ALA A 34 2.45 -35.19 5.25
C ALA A 34 1.02 -34.98 4.72
N ALA A 35 0.57 -33.73 4.63
CA ALA A 35 -0.75 -33.40 4.08
C ALA A 35 -0.84 -33.73 2.58
N CYS A 36 0.20 -33.46 1.79
CA CYS A 36 0.23 -33.85 0.39
C CYS A 36 0.18 -35.37 0.20
N GLN A 37 0.91 -36.13 1.04
CA GLN A 37 0.90 -37.59 1.00
C GLN A 37 -0.51 -38.13 1.30
N SER A 38 -1.15 -37.69 2.37
CA SER A 38 -2.51 -38.13 2.72
C SER A 38 -3.54 -37.76 1.65
N GLU A 39 -3.41 -36.58 1.04
CA GLU A 39 -4.33 -36.14 0.00
C GLU A 39 -4.17 -36.99 -1.27
N ASN A 40 -2.92 -37.26 -1.68
CA ASN A 40 -2.63 -38.08 -2.86
C ASN A 40 -3.07 -39.54 -2.68
N GLU A 41 -3.03 -40.08 -1.46
CA GLU A 41 -3.55 -41.41 -1.12
C GLU A 41 -5.10 -41.47 -1.14
N SER A 42 -5.77 -40.33 -0.95
CA SER A 42 -7.25 -40.25 -0.91
C SER A 42 -7.92 -39.99 -2.26
N SER A 43 -7.16 -39.57 -3.28
CA SER A 43 -7.68 -39.08 -4.56
C SER A 43 -7.65 -40.11 -5.70
N ASP A 44 -7.86 -41.39 -5.41
CA ASP A 44 -7.87 -42.47 -6.43
C ASP A 44 -9.04 -42.37 -7.44
N ASP A 45 -10.05 -41.52 -7.17
CA ASP A 45 -11.28 -41.36 -7.99
C ASP A 45 -11.33 -40.07 -8.86
N ASP A 46 -10.28 -39.23 -8.88
CA ASP A 46 -10.29 -37.96 -9.66
C ASP A 46 -9.71 -38.17 -11.08
N PRO A 47 -10.48 -37.94 -12.18
CA PRO A 47 -10.05 -38.21 -13.56
C PRO A 47 -8.88 -37.35 -14.05
N VAL A 48 -8.48 -36.32 -13.28
CA VAL A 48 -7.28 -35.52 -13.53
C VAL A 48 -6.34 -35.69 -12.33
N LYS A 49 -5.33 -36.57 -12.45
CA LYS A 49 -4.25 -36.70 -11.46
C LYS A 49 -3.42 -35.42 -11.41
N TYR A 50 -3.85 -34.45 -10.62
CA TYR A 50 -3.05 -33.28 -10.29
C TYR A 50 -2.27 -33.58 -9.02
N THR A 51 -1.00 -33.97 -9.16
CA THR A 51 -0.14 -34.18 -8.00
C THR A 51 0.22 -32.81 -7.40
N VAL A 52 0.05 -32.66 -6.09
CA VAL A 52 0.37 -31.39 -5.42
C VAL A 52 1.86 -31.34 -5.12
N PHE A 53 2.54 -30.34 -5.64
CA PHE A 53 3.97 -30.16 -5.45
C PHE A 53 4.34 -30.06 -3.96
N SER A 54 5.09 -31.06 -3.48
CA SER A 54 5.32 -31.25 -2.05
C SER A 54 6.67 -30.71 -1.56
N SER A 55 7.50 -30.14 -2.41
CA SER A 55 8.87 -29.73 -2.05
C SER A 55 9.05 -28.20 -2.06
N ILE A 56 10.02 -27.70 -1.30
CA ILE A 56 10.48 -26.31 -1.39
C ILE A 56 11.64 -26.23 -2.38
N PRO A 57 11.61 -25.33 -3.37
CA PRO A 57 12.69 -25.16 -4.33
C PRO A 57 13.96 -24.58 -3.68
N SER A 58 15.09 -24.79 -4.35
CA SER A 58 16.32 -24.01 -4.16
C SER A 58 16.09 -22.53 -4.49
N ASP A 59 16.99 -21.68 -4.00
CA ASP A 59 16.88 -20.22 -4.24
C ASP A 59 17.07 -19.89 -5.73
N SER A 60 17.87 -20.67 -6.47
CA SER A 60 18.06 -20.53 -7.91
C SER A 60 16.84 -20.96 -8.71
N GLU A 61 16.24 -22.10 -8.38
CA GLU A 61 15.00 -22.57 -9.04
C GLU A 61 13.86 -21.56 -8.84
N LEU A 62 13.70 -21.02 -7.63
CA LEU A 62 12.69 -20.00 -7.36
C LEU A 62 12.97 -18.71 -8.13
N ALA A 63 14.23 -18.23 -8.15
CA ALA A 63 14.60 -17.02 -8.88
C ALA A 63 14.33 -17.15 -10.38
N ALA A 64 14.63 -18.32 -10.96
CA ALA A 64 14.35 -18.63 -12.36
C ALA A 64 12.85 -18.66 -12.63
N ALA A 65 12.07 -19.39 -11.82
CA ALA A 65 10.62 -19.47 -11.94
C ALA A 65 9.93 -18.11 -11.77
N PHE A 66 10.43 -17.27 -10.85
CA PHE A 66 9.90 -15.93 -10.64
C PHE A 66 10.22 -14.99 -11.81
N SER A 67 11.44 -15.06 -12.36
CA SER A 67 11.83 -14.33 -13.56
C SER A 67 11.02 -14.75 -14.80
N GLU A 68 10.79 -16.05 -14.94
CA GLU A 68 9.94 -16.60 -16.02
C GLU A 68 8.50 -16.08 -15.88
N ARG A 69 7.92 -16.15 -14.66
CA ARG A 69 6.61 -15.57 -14.38
C ARG A 69 6.58 -14.09 -14.73
N LYS A 70 7.53 -13.29 -14.23
CA LYS A 70 7.60 -11.84 -14.48
C LYS A 70 7.62 -11.52 -15.97
N THR A 71 8.36 -12.32 -16.76
CA THR A 71 8.42 -12.19 -18.22
C THR A 71 7.08 -12.55 -18.86
N ARG A 72 6.49 -13.68 -18.45
CA ARG A 72 5.19 -14.15 -18.96
C ARG A 72 4.05 -13.18 -18.65
N GLU A 73 4.00 -12.65 -17.43
CA GLU A 73 2.96 -11.73 -16.96
C GLU A 73 3.28 -10.25 -17.26
N GLY A 74 4.39 -9.95 -17.95
CA GLY A 74 4.83 -8.59 -18.30
C GLY A 74 5.27 -7.68 -17.14
N SER A 75 5.01 -8.06 -15.89
CA SER A 75 5.35 -7.26 -14.70
C SER A 75 5.56 -8.16 -13.48
N VAL A 76 6.28 -7.66 -12.48
CA VAL A 76 6.48 -8.33 -11.18
C VAL A 76 5.14 -8.69 -10.54
N ARG A 77 4.17 -7.78 -10.57
CA ARG A 77 2.81 -8.04 -10.07
C ARG A 77 1.95 -8.80 -11.08
N GLY A 78 2.32 -8.81 -12.35
CA GLY A 78 1.42 -9.16 -13.43
C GLY A 78 0.27 -8.16 -13.58
N PHE A 79 -0.65 -8.47 -14.49
CA PHE A 79 -1.79 -7.62 -14.80
C PHE A 79 -2.97 -7.87 -13.86
N GLY A 80 -3.13 -9.10 -13.37
CA GLY A 80 -4.28 -9.55 -12.59
C GLY A 80 -5.58 -9.64 -13.37
N MET A 81 -5.69 -8.92 -14.49
CA MET A 81 -6.74 -9.07 -15.47
C MET A 81 -6.18 -9.79 -16.71
N ARG A 82 -7.06 -10.43 -17.47
CA ARG A 82 -6.72 -11.11 -18.72
C ARG A 82 -6.40 -10.07 -19.80
N VAL A 83 -5.26 -10.26 -20.44
CA VAL A 83 -4.82 -9.51 -21.63
C VAL A 83 -4.61 -10.49 -22.78
N SER A 84 -4.40 -10.00 -24.00
CA SER A 84 -4.18 -10.86 -25.17
C SER A 84 -3.00 -11.84 -25.01
N GLN A 85 -2.04 -11.50 -24.15
CA GLN A 85 -0.85 -12.29 -23.84
C GLN A 85 -1.08 -13.30 -22.70
N SER A 86 -2.21 -13.23 -22.00
CA SER A 86 -2.52 -14.15 -20.90
C SER A 86 -2.69 -15.57 -21.40
N ARG A 87 -2.08 -16.52 -20.69
CA ARG A 87 -2.09 -17.94 -21.06
C ARG A 87 -2.94 -18.72 -20.08
N GLU A 88 -3.66 -19.73 -20.59
CA GLU A 88 -4.32 -20.70 -19.75
C GLU A 88 -3.31 -21.32 -18.76
N GLY A 89 -3.72 -21.45 -17.50
CA GLY A 89 -2.87 -21.86 -16.39
C GLY A 89 -2.16 -20.72 -15.66
N SER A 90 -2.21 -19.47 -16.14
CA SER A 90 -1.50 -18.34 -15.51
C SER A 90 -2.36 -17.56 -14.50
N ASP A 91 -1.74 -16.75 -13.64
CA ASP A 91 -2.47 -15.93 -12.65
C ASP A 91 -3.41 -14.93 -13.34
N SER A 92 -2.95 -14.26 -14.41
CA SER A 92 -3.78 -13.35 -15.21
C SER A 92 -4.92 -14.05 -15.96
N TRP A 93 -4.93 -15.39 -16.03
CA TRP A 93 -6.06 -16.12 -16.60
C TRP A 93 -7.31 -16.08 -15.71
N VAL A 94 -7.11 -15.95 -14.39
CA VAL A 94 -8.18 -15.90 -13.37
C VAL A 94 -8.92 -14.56 -13.35
N ASP A 95 -8.44 -13.55 -14.09
CA ASP A 95 -9.11 -12.26 -14.30
C ASP A 95 -9.58 -11.57 -13.00
N ASP A 96 -8.76 -11.65 -11.95
CA ASP A 96 -8.99 -11.01 -10.65
C ASP A 96 -7.76 -10.19 -10.21
N PRO A 97 -7.89 -8.87 -9.94
CA PRO A 97 -6.80 -8.02 -9.51
C PRO A 97 -6.05 -8.49 -8.25
N ILE A 98 -6.66 -9.29 -7.37
CA ILE A 98 -6.01 -9.78 -6.16
C ILE A 98 -4.83 -10.73 -6.46
N THR A 99 -4.84 -11.37 -7.63
CA THR A 99 -3.72 -12.21 -8.12
C THR A 99 -2.43 -11.42 -8.34
N ARG A 100 -2.50 -10.07 -8.34
CA ARG A 100 -1.32 -9.19 -8.33
C ARG A 100 -0.54 -9.22 -7.01
N HIS A 101 -1.20 -9.70 -5.96
CA HIS A 101 -0.69 -9.76 -4.60
C HIS A 101 -0.56 -11.20 -4.11
N ILE A 102 -1.33 -12.13 -4.67
CA ILE A 102 -1.29 -13.55 -4.35
C ILE A 102 -0.95 -14.30 -5.63
N VAL A 103 0.33 -14.64 -5.78
CA VAL A 103 0.89 -15.10 -7.05
C VAL A 103 1.13 -16.61 -7.04
N GLY A 104 1.05 -17.23 -8.21
CA GLY A 104 1.49 -18.60 -8.47
C GLY A 104 2.81 -18.60 -9.23
N VAL A 105 3.75 -19.46 -8.83
CA VAL A 105 4.98 -19.74 -9.61
C VAL A 105 5.04 -21.21 -9.95
N TYR A 106 5.56 -21.54 -11.14
CA TYR A 106 5.75 -22.90 -11.59
C TYR A 106 7.23 -23.26 -11.52
N ILE A 107 7.57 -24.31 -10.78
CA ILE A 107 8.95 -24.77 -10.62
C ILE A 107 9.24 -25.87 -11.64
N ASN A 108 9.98 -25.55 -12.69
CA ASN A 108 10.39 -26.56 -13.66
C ASN A 108 11.50 -27.43 -13.04
N LYS A 109 11.20 -28.69 -12.77
CA LYS A 109 12.22 -29.70 -12.43
C LYS A 109 12.41 -30.59 -13.64
N GLU A 110 13.66 -30.68 -14.10
CA GLU A 110 14.05 -31.43 -15.30
C GLU A 110 13.59 -32.90 -15.29
N GLU A 111 13.35 -33.48 -14.10
CA GLU A 111 13.01 -34.90 -13.92
C GLU A 111 11.50 -35.22 -13.85
N GLU A 112 10.61 -34.26 -13.62
CA GLU A 112 9.21 -34.55 -13.25
C GLU A 112 8.15 -34.28 -14.33
N GLY A 113 8.47 -33.59 -15.44
CA GLY A 113 7.54 -33.38 -16.57
C GLY A 113 6.25 -32.60 -16.26
N GLU A 114 5.95 -32.36 -14.99
CA GLU A 114 4.77 -31.65 -14.50
C GLU A 114 5.13 -30.23 -14.05
N ASN A 115 4.30 -29.26 -14.43
CA ASN A 115 4.41 -27.88 -13.99
C ASN A 115 4.07 -27.79 -12.50
N ASN A 116 5.10 -27.85 -11.65
CA ASN A 116 4.99 -27.83 -10.20
C ASN A 116 4.53 -26.47 -9.66
N LEU A 117 3.22 -26.31 -9.47
CA LEU A 117 2.62 -25.08 -8.99
C LEU A 117 2.91 -24.85 -7.49
N MET A 118 3.50 -23.71 -7.20
CA MET A 118 3.57 -23.14 -5.86
C MET A 118 2.60 -21.99 -5.74
N TRP A 119 1.52 -22.22 -4.99
CA TRP A 119 0.51 -21.24 -4.66
C TRP A 119 -0.09 -21.58 -3.27
N PRO A 120 -0.50 -20.58 -2.47
CA PRO A 120 -0.37 -19.14 -2.71
C PRO A 120 0.99 -18.59 -2.30
N LEU A 121 1.53 -17.63 -3.05
CA LEU A 121 2.64 -16.77 -2.60
C LEU A 121 2.14 -15.34 -2.38
N ALA A 122 2.21 -14.86 -1.15
CA ALA A 122 1.96 -13.44 -0.88
C ALA A 122 3.16 -12.62 -1.37
N LEU A 123 2.92 -11.76 -2.36
CA LEU A 123 3.89 -10.85 -2.96
C LEU A 123 3.73 -9.45 -2.37
N HIS A 124 4.80 -8.97 -1.73
CA HIS A 124 4.91 -7.59 -1.28
C HIS A 124 6.12 -6.93 -1.94
N ILE A 125 5.93 -5.72 -2.48
CA ILE A 125 7.01 -4.92 -3.06
C ILE A 125 7.24 -3.74 -2.13
N LYS A 126 8.46 -3.61 -1.63
CA LYS A 126 8.87 -2.51 -0.75
C LYS A 126 10.24 -2.01 -1.19
N GLY A 127 10.29 -0.75 -1.64
CA GLY A 127 11.50 -0.16 -2.21
C GLY A 127 12.04 -1.02 -3.38
N PRO A 128 13.34 -1.37 -3.39
CA PRO A 128 13.94 -2.18 -4.45
C PRO A 128 13.74 -3.70 -4.26
N TYR A 129 12.96 -4.13 -3.27
CA TYR A 129 12.84 -5.53 -2.89
C TYR A 129 11.45 -6.12 -3.18
N CYS A 130 11.44 -7.36 -3.65
CA CYS A 130 10.24 -8.20 -3.73
C CYS A 130 10.31 -9.25 -2.63
N ILE A 131 9.26 -9.35 -1.82
CA ILE A 131 9.18 -10.21 -0.65
C ILE A 131 8.08 -11.23 -0.93
N LEU A 132 8.47 -12.49 -0.95
CA LEU A 132 7.58 -13.63 -1.20
C LEU A 132 7.41 -14.42 0.08
N ILE A 133 6.17 -14.57 0.54
CA ILE A 133 5.84 -15.39 1.71
C ILE A 133 4.99 -16.58 1.25
N LEU A 134 5.43 -17.79 1.58
CA LEU A 134 4.70 -19.04 1.32
C LEU A 134 4.03 -19.52 2.62
N PRO A 135 2.73 -19.27 2.82
CA PRO A 135 1.99 -19.83 3.95
C PRO A 135 1.77 -21.34 3.80
N LEU A 136 1.44 -21.97 4.93
CA LEU A 136 0.85 -23.29 4.95
C LEU A 136 -0.64 -23.18 4.58
N VAL A 137 -1.05 -23.99 3.62
CA VAL A 137 -2.45 -24.17 3.21
C VAL A 137 -2.75 -25.66 3.10
N GLU A 138 -4.02 -26.05 3.05
CA GLU A 138 -4.38 -27.43 2.77
C GLU A 138 -4.24 -27.71 1.25
N PRO A 139 -3.71 -28.89 0.83
CA PRO A 139 -3.47 -29.22 -0.58
C PRO A 139 -4.68 -29.04 -1.51
N ARG A 140 -5.89 -29.33 -1.02
CA ARG A 140 -7.15 -29.13 -1.76
C ARG A 140 -7.34 -27.70 -2.29
N HIS A 141 -6.86 -26.68 -1.56
CA HIS A 141 -6.96 -25.28 -2.00
C HIS A 141 -6.01 -24.99 -3.16
N VAL A 142 -4.82 -25.61 -3.17
CA VAL A 142 -3.87 -25.49 -4.29
C VAL A 142 -4.44 -26.17 -5.53
N LYS A 143 -5.07 -27.35 -5.37
CA LYS A 143 -5.81 -28.02 -6.47
C LYS A 143 -6.96 -27.16 -6.99
N ALA A 144 -7.74 -26.54 -6.10
CA ALA A 144 -8.84 -25.65 -6.48
C ALA A 144 -8.36 -24.44 -7.28
N TYR A 145 -7.26 -23.79 -6.86
CA TYR A 145 -6.65 -22.71 -7.62
C TYR A 145 -6.12 -23.18 -8.97
N ALA A 146 -5.42 -24.33 -9.03
CA ALA A 146 -4.94 -24.89 -10.29
C ALA A 146 -6.08 -25.19 -11.29
N ARG A 147 -7.22 -25.69 -10.80
CA ARG A 147 -8.43 -25.87 -11.61
C ARG A 147 -8.96 -24.52 -12.11
N LEU A 148 -9.03 -23.52 -11.23
CA LEU A 148 -9.48 -22.17 -11.57
C LEU A 148 -8.64 -21.55 -12.70
N CYS A 149 -7.31 -21.70 -12.64
CA CYS A 149 -6.40 -21.19 -13.68
C CYS A 149 -6.60 -21.85 -15.06
N LYS A 150 -7.35 -22.94 -15.19
CA LYS A 150 -7.62 -23.62 -16.46
C LYS A 150 -9.05 -23.45 -16.96
N ARG A 151 -9.92 -22.79 -16.18
CA ARG A 151 -11.31 -22.58 -16.59
C ARG A 151 -11.39 -21.56 -17.71
N SER A 152 -12.19 -21.84 -18.73
CA SER A 152 -12.42 -20.91 -19.84
C SER A 152 -13.22 -19.67 -19.42
N ASP A 153 -14.03 -19.78 -18.36
CA ASP A 153 -14.97 -18.75 -17.87
C ASP A 153 -14.33 -17.67 -16.98
N CYS A 154 -13.00 -17.64 -16.89
CA CYS A 154 -12.24 -16.63 -16.16
C CYS A 154 -12.54 -16.54 -14.65
N GLY A 155 -13.27 -17.48 -14.04
CA GLY A 155 -13.67 -17.35 -12.64
C GLY A 155 -14.71 -16.24 -12.42
N ASN A 156 -15.95 -16.50 -12.80
CA ASN A 156 -17.03 -15.50 -12.79
C ASN A 156 -17.22 -14.80 -11.43
N ALA A 157 -17.30 -13.48 -11.44
CA ALA A 157 -17.48 -12.67 -10.24
C ALA A 157 -18.93 -12.83 -9.71
N VAL A 158 -19.04 -13.18 -8.43
CA VAL A 158 -20.21 -12.97 -7.54
C VAL A 158 -21.31 -14.06 -7.46
N THR A 159 -21.50 -15.02 -8.38
CA THR A 159 -22.70 -15.91 -8.28
C THR A 159 -22.50 -17.43 -8.41
N ALA A 160 -21.29 -17.94 -8.66
CA ALA A 160 -21.04 -19.39 -8.78
C ALA A 160 -20.15 -19.96 -7.66
N HIS A 161 -20.38 -21.21 -7.26
CA HIS A 161 -19.49 -21.96 -6.39
C HIS A 161 -18.10 -22.13 -7.05
N GLU A 162 -17.01 -22.01 -6.27
CA GLU A 162 -15.59 -22.12 -6.69
C GLU A 162 -14.96 -20.91 -7.43
N ASN A 163 -15.14 -19.67 -6.94
CA ASN A 163 -14.36 -18.50 -7.40
C ASN A 163 -13.18 -18.15 -6.48
N LEU A 164 -12.24 -17.33 -6.95
CA LEU A 164 -11.04 -16.98 -6.18
C LEU A 164 -11.38 -16.34 -4.83
N SER A 165 -12.37 -15.45 -4.78
CA SER A 165 -12.77 -14.80 -3.53
C SER A 165 -13.22 -15.81 -2.47
N SER A 166 -14.05 -16.79 -2.85
CA SER A 166 -14.46 -17.87 -1.94
C SER A 166 -13.28 -18.71 -1.45
N LEU A 167 -12.34 -19.02 -2.35
CA LEU A 167 -11.12 -19.76 -2.02
C LEU A 167 -10.23 -19.01 -1.02
N LEU A 168 -10.09 -17.70 -1.19
CA LEU A 168 -9.27 -16.86 -0.32
C LEU A 168 -9.90 -16.62 1.05
N LEU A 169 -11.24 -16.54 1.13
CA LEU A 169 -11.96 -16.43 2.40
C LEU A 169 -11.72 -17.63 3.32
N ASP A 170 -11.52 -18.82 2.75
CA ASP A 170 -11.20 -20.05 3.48
C ASP A 170 -9.72 -20.17 3.89
N LEU A 171 -8.89 -19.17 3.55
CA LEU A 171 -7.44 -19.18 3.76
C LEU A 171 -6.97 -18.02 4.67
N PRO A 172 -7.27 -18.05 5.99
CA PRO A 172 -6.82 -17.02 6.93
C PRO A 172 -5.28 -16.88 6.99
N SER A 173 -4.54 -17.92 6.59
CA SER A 173 -3.07 -17.90 6.53
C SER A 173 -2.51 -16.88 5.53
N ILE A 174 -3.31 -16.43 4.55
CA ILE A 174 -2.93 -15.40 3.59
C ILE A 174 -2.81 -14.04 4.27
N THR A 175 -3.74 -13.70 5.18
CA THR A 175 -3.65 -12.48 5.99
C THR A 175 -2.37 -12.48 6.82
N GLY A 176 -2.07 -13.61 7.49
CA GLY A 176 -0.82 -13.78 8.23
C GLY A 176 0.42 -13.62 7.33
N ALA A 177 0.39 -14.18 6.12
CA ALA A 177 1.47 -14.03 5.15
C ALA A 177 1.70 -12.56 4.75
N PHE A 178 0.66 -11.78 4.50
CA PHE A 178 0.79 -10.35 4.23
C PHE A 178 1.36 -9.58 5.43
N MET A 179 0.90 -9.87 6.65
CA MET A 179 1.45 -9.24 7.86
C MET A 179 2.95 -9.49 8.00
N VAL A 180 3.40 -10.73 7.76
CA VAL A 180 4.83 -11.07 7.74
C VAL A 180 5.57 -10.33 6.63
N ALA A 181 4.99 -10.28 5.42
CA ALA A 181 5.61 -9.63 4.26
C ALA A 181 5.84 -8.13 4.51
N HIS A 182 4.84 -7.45 5.09
CA HIS A 182 4.93 -6.04 5.47
C HIS A 182 5.99 -5.80 6.55
N ALA A 183 5.95 -6.58 7.64
CA ALA A 183 6.92 -6.43 8.73
C ALA A 183 8.38 -6.64 8.25
N VAL A 184 8.60 -7.66 7.41
CA VAL A 184 9.91 -7.89 6.78
C VAL A 184 10.29 -6.74 5.85
N GLY A 185 9.34 -6.20 5.08
CA GLY A 185 9.59 -5.07 4.17
C GLY A 185 10.05 -3.81 4.89
N ASP A 186 9.39 -3.46 5.99
CA ASP A 186 9.75 -2.29 6.80
C ASP A 186 11.15 -2.43 7.42
N ILE A 187 11.51 -3.63 7.88
CA ILE A 187 12.86 -3.91 8.42
C ILE A 187 13.93 -3.79 7.34
N VAL A 188 13.67 -4.36 6.17
CA VAL A 188 14.64 -4.44 5.06
C VAL A 188 14.93 -3.07 4.47
N THR A 189 13.92 -2.19 4.39
CA THR A 189 14.08 -0.82 3.91
C THR A 189 14.56 0.13 5.00
N GLY A 190 14.46 -0.26 6.27
CA GLY A 190 14.70 0.62 7.41
C GLY A 190 13.56 1.61 7.65
N ASP A 191 12.45 1.47 6.92
CA ASP A 191 11.22 2.26 7.05
C ASP A 191 10.33 1.71 8.16
N VAL A 192 10.89 1.41 9.34
CA VAL A 192 10.07 1.11 10.52
C VAL A 192 9.46 2.44 10.99
N VAL A 193 8.40 2.86 10.32
CA VAL A 193 7.68 4.09 10.62
C VAL A 193 6.77 3.82 11.80
N GLU A 194 7.08 4.42 12.95
CA GLU A 194 6.13 4.44 14.06
C GLU A 194 4.86 5.19 13.64
N PRO A 195 3.67 4.68 13.99
CA PRO A 195 2.42 5.39 13.74
C PRO A 195 2.49 6.83 14.27
N GLU A 196 2.10 7.79 13.44
CA GLU A 196 2.10 9.19 13.84
C GLU A 196 1.04 9.40 14.93
N VAL A 197 1.40 10.07 16.00
CA VAL A 197 0.47 10.52 17.04
C VAL A 197 0.76 11.99 17.28
N VAL A 198 -0.19 12.84 16.92
CA VAL A 198 -0.02 14.29 16.99
C VAL A 198 -0.09 14.73 18.45
N VAL A 199 1.01 15.31 18.93
CA VAL A 199 1.09 15.93 20.26
C VAL A 199 0.89 17.43 20.08
N ASN A 200 -0.22 17.96 20.61
CA ASN A 200 -0.41 19.40 20.62
C ASN A 200 0.60 20.02 21.60
N GLN A 201 1.59 20.75 21.09
CA GLN A 201 2.46 21.54 21.96
C GLN A 201 1.61 22.68 22.56
N SER A 202 1.26 22.56 23.84
CA SER A 202 0.75 23.71 24.59
C SER A 202 1.80 24.82 24.52
N PRO A 203 1.47 26.06 24.10
CA PRO A 203 2.43 27.15 24.11
C PRO A 203 2.90 27.36 25.55
N SER A 204 4.17 27.06 25.81
CA SER A 204 4.79 27.31 27.11
C SER A 204 4.82 28.83 27.32
N VAL A 205 3.97 29.32 28.22
CA VAL A 205 3.97 30.70 28.68
C VAL A 205 5.18 30.87 29.61
N GLY A 206 6.39 30.98 29.06
CA GLY A 206 7.61 30.94 29.86
C GLY A 206 8.87 31.49 29.21
N GLY A 207 8.75 32.35 28.19
CA GLY A 207 9.92 32.88 27.46
C GLY A 207 10.00 34.40 27.35
N LEU A 208 9.13 35.15 28.03
CA LEU A 208 9.02 36.62 27.85
C LEU A 208 9.61 37.46 28.99
N LEU A 209 10.01 36.85 30.11
CA LEU A 209 10.58 37.59 31.27
C LEU A 209 12.10 37.49 31.39
N ASP A 210 12.76 36.57 30.69
CA ASP A 210 14.23 36.44 30.70
C ASP A 210 14.95 37.50 29.84
N SER A 211 14.23 38.38 29.16
CA SER A 211 14.82 39.42 28.30
C SER A 211 14.88 40.82 28.92
N LEU A 212 14.53 41.00 30.21
CA LEU A 212 14.47 42.34 30.82
C LEU A 212 15.19 42.52 32.17
N THR A 213 16.14 41.65 32.53
CA THR A 213 17.15 42.01 33.54
C THR A 213 18.51 42.09 32.89
N GLY A 214 18.83 43.28 32.39
CA GLY A 214 20.16 43.62 31.93
C GLY A 214 21.18 43.66 33.06
N SER A 215 22.44 43.67 32.59
CA SER A 215 23.63 44.22 33.22
C SER A 215 24.45 43.36 34.20
N ILE A 216 25.69 43.14 33.75
CA ILE A 216 26.96 43.37 34.46
C ILE A 216 27.27 42.41 35.63
N GLY A 217 28.42 41.75 35.49
CA GLY A 217 28.82 40.62 36.31
C GLY A 217 29.21 40.93 37.75
N ILE A 218 29.20 39.87 38.54
CA ILE A 218 30.10 39.60 39.67
C ILE A 218 30.01 38.10 39.99
N SER A 219 31.17 37.47 40.12
CA SER A 219 31.35 36.11 40.62
C SER A 219 31.03 36.03 42.12
N GLY A 220 30.34 34.98 42.56
CA GLY A 220 30.34 34.60 43.98
C GLY A 220 29.15 33.78 44.48
N ILE A 221 29.40 32.48 44.71
CA ILE A 221 28.90 31.61 45.80
C ILE A 221 27.38 31.59 46.07
N SER A 222 26.70 30.48 45.74
CA SER A 222 25.90 29.71 46.71
C SER A 222 25.35 28.41 46.11
N SER A 223 25.59 27.33 46.84
CA SER A 223 25.28 25.93 46.58
C SER A 223 23.80 25.58 46.79
N ARG A 224 23.18 24.89 45.81
CA ARG A 224 22.11 23.92 46.10
C ARG A 224 22.07 22.83 45.05
N ALA A 225 22.14 21.59 45.51
CA ALA A 225 22.26 20.38 44.69
C ALA A 225 21.02 20.16 43.79
N LYS A 226 21.27 19.89 42.50
CA LYS A 226 20.31 19.31 41.55
C LYS A 226 20.13 17.82 41.87
N PRO A 227 18.90 17.27 41.91
CA PRO A 227 18.72 15.83 41.82
C PRO A 227 19.11 15.38 40.40
N VAL A 228 19.92 14.33 40.32
CA VAL A 228 20.32 13.66 39.08
C VAL A 228 19.09 13.00 38.47
N ALA A 229 18.65 13.50 37.32
CA ALA A 229 17.68 12.82 36.47
C ALA A 229 18.40 11.66 35.76
N ALA A 230 17.87 10.45 35.89
CA ALA A 230 18.28 9.30 35.10
C ALA A 230 18.00 9.55 33.60
N PRO A 231 18.87 9.09 32.69
CA PRO A 231 18.70 9.34 31.26
C PRO A 231 17.54 8.50 30.73
N VAL A 232 16.46 9.15 30.30
CA VAL A 232 15.46 8.53 29.43
C VAL A 232 16.05 8.56 28.03
N ALA A 233 16.53 7.41 27.57
CA ALA A 233 17.03 7.25 26.22
C ALA A 233 15.86 7.38 25.23
N SER A 234 15.79 8.50 24.52
CA SER A 234 15.15 8.58 23.22
C SER A 234 16.00 7.76 22.24
N SER A 235 15.52 6.58 21.84
CA SER A 235 16.20 5.72 20.89
C SER A 235 16.03 6.23 19.47
N THR A 236 16.89 7.15 19.04
CA THR A 236 17.20 7.37 17.63
C THR A 236 18.62 6.84 17.40
N PRO A 237 18.86 5.89 16.48
CA PRO A 237 20.22 5.53 16.12
C PRO A 237 20.79 6.67 15.24
N ALA A 238 21.53 7.59 15.87
CA ALA A 238 22.34 8.57 15.15
C ALA A 238 23.70 7.95 14.79
N GLY A 239 23.88 7.63 13.51
CA GLY A 239 25.20 7.59 12.87
C GLY A 239 25.63 9.02 12.54
N ALA A 240 26.90 9.33 12.80
CA ALA A 240 27.51 10.67 12.80
C ALA A 240 27.25 11.55 11.55
N ALA A 241 26.94 12.85 11.78
CA ALA A 241 27.79 13.99 11.40
C ALA A 241 27.10 15.37 11.60
N ALA A 242 27.86 16.26 12.24
CA ALA A 242 28.03 17.71 12.04
C ALA A 242 26.85 18.69 11.81
N ILE A 243 27.04 19.86 12.43
CA ILE A 243 26.22 21.07 12.51
C ILE A 243 26.01 21.77 11.14
N GLY A 244 24.75 22.15 10.87
CA GLY A 244 24.35 23.44 10.27
C GLY A 244 24.37 23.61 8.74
N ALA A 245 23.19 23.66 8.13
CA ALA A 245 22.76 24.69 7.14
C ALA A 245 21.44 24.28 6.45
N LEU A 246 20.58 25.29 6.20
CA LEU A 246 19.36 25.20 5.41
C LEU A 246 19.63 24.73 3.97
N ALA A 247 18.92 23.71 3.46
CA ALA A 247 18.56 23.57 2.04
C ALA A 247 17.69 22.31 1.76
N SER A 248 16.62 22.54 0.99
CA SER A 248 15.99 21.68 -0.03
C SER A 248 15.72 20.19 0.24
N ASP A 249 14.44 19.83 0.18
CA ASP A 249 13.93 18.48 -0.10
C ASP A 249 14.57 17.90 -1.37
N VAL A 250 15.53 17.00 -1.19
CA VAL A 250 15.94 16.01 -2.19
C VAL A 250 16.00 14.67 -1.45
N PRO A 251 15.26 13.63 -1.86
CA PRO A 251 15.34 12.34 -1.21
C PRO A 251 16.72 11.74 -1.50
N LYS A 252 17.55 11.63 -0.46
CA LYS A 252 18.84 10.93 -0.53
C LYS A 252 18.58 9.44 -0.78
N SER A 253 18.59 9.06 -2.06
CA SER A 253 18.67 7.67 -2.50
C SER A 253 20.06 7.12 -2.23
N GLY A 254 20.34 6.80 -0.96
CA GLY A 254 21.46 5.95 -0.57
C GLY A 254 20.89 4.59 -0.17
N SER A 255 21.15 3.54 -0.95
CA SER A 255 20.69 2.19 -0.65
C SER A 255 21.37 1.69 0.64
N ARG A 256 20.63 1.67 1.74
CA ARG A 256 21.05 0.94 2.93
C ARG A 256 21.19 -0.53 2.53
N LEU A 257 22.39 -1.09 2.67
CA LEU A 257 22.62 -2.52 2.45
C LEU A 257 21.72 -3.32 3.39
N LEU A 258 21.10 -4.38 2.87
CA LEU A 258 20.24 -5.30 3.62
C LEU A 258 20.98 -5.85 4.85
N ASP A 259 20.52 -5.49 6.05
CA ASP A 259 21.04 -6.04 7.31
C ASP A 259 20.49 -7.46 7.55
N LYS A 260 21.20 -8.44 6.99
CA LYS A 260 20.81 -9.86 7.07
C LYS A 260 20.78 -10.38 8.51
N ASP A 261 21.59 -9.85 9.42
CA ASP A 261 21.68 -10.34 10.79
C ASP A 261 20.56 -9.81 11.67
N ALA A 262 20.20 -8.53 11.51
CA ALA A 262 18.98 -7.98 12.09
C ALA A 262 17.75 -8.76 11.63
N LEU A 263 17.65 -9.06 10.33
CA LEU A 263 16.54 -9.83 9.78
C LEU A 263 16.48 -11.28 10.31
N ARG A 264 17.61 -12.00 10.36
CA ARG A 264 17.66 -13.36 10.94
C ARG A 264 17.23 -13.36 12.39
N SER A 265 17.71 -12.39 13.17
CA SER A 265 17.36 -12.27 14.58
C SER A 265 15.88 -11.96 14.78
N PHE A 266 15.33 -11.05 13.97
CA PHE A 266 13.91 -10.72 14.02
C PHE A 266 13.08 -11.97 13.71
N ILE A 267 13.32 -12.62 12.58
CA ILE A 267 12.57 -13.81 12.16
C ILE A 267 12.63 -14.93 13.21
N SER A 268 13.81 -15.16 13.81
CA SER A 268 13.98 -16.21 14.82
C SER A 268 13.20 -15.94 16.11
N SER A 269 12.95 -14.67 16.43
CA SER A 269 12.18 -14.26 17.61
C SER A 269 10.68 -14.16 17.29
N ALA A 270 10.36 -13.63 16.11
CA ALA A 270 9.01 -13.38 15.63
C ALA A 270 8.26 -14.68 15.28
N MET A 271 8.97 -15.65 14.69
CA MET A 271 8.37 -16.90 14.18
C MET A 271 9.34 -18.09 14.30
N PRO A 272 9.76 -18.50 15.52
CA PRO A 272 10.82 -19.48 15.75
C PRO A 272 10.61 -20.83 15.02
N PHE A 273 9.37 -21.27 14.86
CA PHE A 273 9.01 -22.51 14.16
C PHE A 273 8.13 -22.29 12.93
N GLY A 274 8.14 -21.08 12.37
CA GLY A 274 7.34 -20.70 11.20
C GLY A 274 5.95 -20.17 11.53
N THR A 275 5.47 -20.28 12.76
CA THR A 275 4.23 -19.63 13.20
C THR A 275 4.54 -18.22 13.72
N PRO A 276 3.98 -17.15 13.13
CA PRO A 276 4.11 -15.79 13.64
C PRO A 276 3.53 -15.65 15.06
N LEU A 277 4.34 -15.12 15.99
CA LEU A 277 3.96 -14.90 17.39
C LEU A 277 3.89 -13.40 17.72
N ASP A 278 4.93 -12.65 17.35
CA ASP A 278 4.99 -11.19 17.45
C ASP A 278 5.69 -10.64 16.22
N LEU A 279 5.07 -9.68 15.54
CA LEU A 279 5.65 -9.01 14.37
C LEU A 279 6.09 -7.56 14.68
N SER A 280 5.95 -7.13 15.93
CA SER A 280 6.42 -5.83 16.38
C SER A 280 7.95 -5.81 16.48
N TYR A 281 8.59 -5.21 15.48
CA TYR A 281 10.05 -5.06 15.46
C TYR A 281 10.56 -4.33 16.70
N SER A 282 9.89 -3.25 17.13
CA SER A 282 10.27 -2.48 18.31
C SER A 282 10.19 -3.29 19.61
N ASN A 283 9.15 -4.12 19.77
CA ASN A 283 9.02 -4.99 20.94
C ASN A 283 10.13 -6.04 20.97
N ILE A 284 10.34 -6.75 19.85
CA ILE A 284 11.36 -7.79 19.74
C ILE A 284 12.76 -7.21 19.96
N PHE A 285 13.05 -6.06 19.37
CA PHE A 285 14.32 -5.38 19.55
C PHE A 285 14.54 -5.00 21.03
N SER A 286 13.50 -4.44 21.68
CA SER A 286 13.57 -4.06 23.09
C SER A 286 13.80 -5.28 23.99
N VAL A 287 13.05 -6.37 23.78
CA VAL A 287 13.19 -7.66 24.50
C VAL A 287 14.61 -8.20 24.38
N ARG A 288 15.18 -8.14 23.18
CA ARG A 288 16.53 -8.61 22.93
C ARG A 288 17.59 -7.73 23.60
N ALA A 289 17.41 -6.40 23.55
CA ALA A 289 18.38 -5.45 24.06
C ALA A 289 18.43 -5.43 25.60
N ASN A 290 17.27 -5.50 26.26
CA ASN A 290 17.17 -5.32 27.71
C ASN A 290 16.91 -6.63 28.47
N GLY A 291 16.57 -7.72 27.79
CA GLY A 291 16.11 -8.97 28.42
C GLY A 291 14.79 -8.77 29.18
N PHE A 292 14.38 -9.78 29.95
CA PHE A 292 13.28 -9.63 30.91
C PHE A 292 13.85 -9.19 32.27
N SER A 293 13.35 -8.08 32.82
CA SER A 293 13.78 -7.55 34.11
C SER A 293 13.09 -8.30 35.26
N SER A 294 13.85 -8.75 36.27
CA SER A 294 13.29 -9.31 37.50
C SER A 294 12.63 -8.27 38.41
N LEU A 295 12.81 -6.97 38.13
CA LEU A 295 12.18 -5.86 38.87
C LEU A 295 10.81 -5.48 38.31
N ASP A 296 10.45 -5.99 37.12
CA ASP A 296 9.18 -5.72 36.44
C ASP A 296 8.31 -6.98 36.40
N ILE A 297 8.28 -7.75 37.50
CA ILE A 297 7.39 -8.90 37.63
C ILE A 297 5.95 -8.37 37.69
N PRO A 298 5.07 -8.78 36.76
CA PRO A 298 3.67 -8.41 36.83
C PRO A 298 3.07 -8.95 38.15
N PRO A 299 2.10 -8.25 38.76
CA PRO A 299 1.42 -8.74 39.96
C PRO A 299 0.93 -10.18 39.75
N GLN A 300 1.06 -11.06 40.76
CA GLN A 300 0.77 -12.51 40.62
C GLN A 300 -0.64 -12.81 40.05
N ASP A 301 -1.59 -11.89 40.25
CA ASP A 301 -2.98 -12.01 39.79
C ASP A 301 -3.22 -11.49 38.36
N LEU A 302 -2.24 -10.84 37.73
CA LEU A 302 -2.35 -10.23 36.41
C LEU A 302 -1.36 -10.85 35.42
N LYS A 303 -1.88 -11.49 34.36
CA LYS A 303 -1.06 -11.95 33.24
C LYS A 303 -0.62 -10.76 32.41
N GLN A 304 0.69 -10.60 32.23
CA GLN A 304 1.25 -9.61 31.33
C GLN A 304 0.98 -10.01 29.87
N PRO A 305 0.37 -9.13 29.05
CA PRO A 305 0.11 -9.46 27.66
C PRO A 305 1.40 -9.46 26.83
N ALA A 306 1.44 -10.29 25.80
CA ALA A 306 2.63 -10.48 24.95
C ALA A 306 3.12 -9.18 24.28
N TRP A 307 2.21 -8.27 23.94
CA TRP A 307 2.51 -6.98 23.30
C TRP A 307 3.01 -5.89 24.28
N LYS A 308 3.12 -6.19 25.57
CA LYS A 308 3.63 -5.27 26.60
C LYS A 308 4.74 -5.96 27.40
N PRO A 309 5.91 -6.24 26.80
CA PRO A 309 7.01 -6.94 27.48
C PRO A 309 7.63 -6.14 28.64
N TYR A 310 7.46 -4.82 28.63
CA TYR A 310 7.93 -3.91 29.69
C TYR A 310 6.80 -3.06 30.25
N LEU A 311 6.99 -2.57 31.47
CA LEU A 311 6.09 -1.62 32.10
C LEU A 311 6.60 -0.20 31.84
N TYR A 312 5.70 0.67 31.37
CA TYR A 312 6.00 2.09 31.23
C TYR A 312 6.26 2.72 32.62
N LYS A 313 7.23 3.62 32.70
CA LYS A 313 7.58 4.41 33.88
C LYS A 313 7.74 5.87 33.45
N GLY A 314 7.01 6.79 34.06
CA GLY A 314 7.11 8.20 33.70
C GLY A 314 5.80 8.98 33.77
N LYS A 315 5.77 10.14 33.10
CA LYS A 315 4.61 11.03 33.09
C LYS A 315 3.47 10.36 32.33
N GLN A 316 2.35 10.15 33.00
CA GLN A 316 1.23 9.44 32.39
C GLN A 316 0.42 10.35 31.46
N ARG A 317 0.07 9.85 30.27
CA ARG A 317 -0.86 10.50 29.31
C ARG A 317 -1.40 9.49 28.29
N LEU A 318 -2.51 9.84 27.64
CA LEU A 318 -3.11 9.07 26.57
C LEU A 318 -3.41 9.97 25.37
N LEU A 319 -2.96 9.57 24.19
CA LEU A 319 -3.08 10.36 22.97
C LEU A 319 -3.74 9.52 21.89
N PHE A 320 -4.77 10.07 21.26
CA PHE A 320 -5.42 9.50 20.09
C PHE A 320 -5.25 10.41 18.88
N THR A 321 -4.95 9.82 17.72
CA THR A 321 -4.99 10.55 16.45
C THR A 321 -5.75 9.76 15.41
N ILE A 322 -6.84 10.35 14.92
CA ILE A 322 -7.61 9.82 13.81
C ILE A 322 -6.95 10.31 12.52
N HIS A 323 -6.48 9.36 11.72
CA HIS A 323 -5.96 9.62 10.38
C HIS A 323 -6.94 9.08 9.36
N GLU A 324 -7.34 9.92 8.43
CA GLU A 324 -8.15 9.49 7.30
C GLU A 324 -7.48 9.84 5.99
N THR A 325 -7.59 8.93 5.03
CA THR A 325 -7.17 9.12 3.66
C THR A 325 -8.42 9.11 2.79
N LEU A 326 -8.72 10.22 2.13
CA LEU A 326 -9.86 10.32 1.21
C LEU A 326 -9.42 9.96 -0.20
N HIS A 327 -9.99 8.89 -0.76
CA HIS A 327 -9.87 8.52 -2.16
C HIS A 327 -11.10 8.99 -2.91
N ALA A 328 -10.92 9.55 -4.10
CA ALA A 328 -12.03 10.01 -4.93
C ALA A 328 -11.72 9.87 -6.43
N ALA A 329 -12.72 9.50 -7.21
CA ALA A 329 -12.72 9.64 -8.66
C ALA A 329 -13.83 10.60 -9.04
N MET A 330 -13.45 11.81 -9.44
CA MET A 330 -14.34 12.89 -9.83
C MET A 330 -14.46 12.91 -11.35
N TYR A 331 -15.64 12.62 -11.88
CA TYR A 331 -15.90 12.56 -13.32
C TYR A 331 -16.55 13.84 -13.84
N ASP A 332 -17.35 14.52 -13.02
CA ASP A 332 -18.16 15.68 -13.41
C ASP A 332 -18.94 15.45 -14.71
N ARG A 333 -19.64 14.32 -14.78
CA ARG A 333 -20.50 13.91 -15.90
C ARG A 333 -21.83 13.40 -15.38
N ASP A 334 -22.91 13.69 -16.10
CA ASP A 334 -24.25 13.25 -15.71
C ASP A 334 -24.39 11.72 -15.83
N GLU A 335 -23.65 11.08 -16.74
CA GLU A 335 -23.75 9.64 -16.98
C GLU A 335 -22.95 8.78 -15.98
N ILE A 336 -21.95 9.36 -15.30
CA ILE A 336 -21.01 8.62 -14.46
C ILE A 336 -20.90 9.32 -13.10
N PRO A 337 -21.39 8.68 -12.02
CA PRO A 337 -21.33 9.30 -10.70
C PRO A 337 -19.90 9.37 -10.18
N ASP A 338 -19.60 10.45 -9.46
CA ASP A 338 -18.37 10.57 -8.67
C ASP A 338 -18.33 9.47 -7.59
N SER A 339 -17.14 8.92 -7.35
CA SER A 339 -16.92 7.94 -6.28
C SER A 339 -16.04 8.50 -5.18
N LEU A 340 -16.38 8.21 -3.92
CA LEU A 340 -15.64 8.64 -2.73
C LEU A 340 -15.55 7.49 -1.73
N SER A 341 -14.35 7.26 -1.19
CA SER A 341 -14.14 6.33 -0.08
C SER A 341 -13.12 6.89 0.92
N VAL A 342 -13.36 6.63 2.19
CA VAL A 342 -12.50 7.05 3.30
C VAL A 342 -11.83 5.82 3.89
N SER A 343 -10.50 5.80 3.83
CA SER A 343 -9.66 4.82 4.52
C SER A 343 -9.15 5.45 5.79
N GLY A 344 -9.64 5.02 6.96
CA GLY A 344 -9.28 5.60 8.24
C GLY A 344 -8.52 4.67 9.16
N GLN A 345 -7.77 5.25 10.09
CA GLN A 345 -7.10 4.55 11.18
C GLN A 345 -7.10 5.41 12.44
N ILE A 346 -7.17 4.77 13.60
CA ILE A 346 -7.01 5.42 14.91
C ILE A 346 -5.66 4.98 15.48
N ASN A 347 -4.76 5.94 15.61
CA ASN A 347 -3.46 5.74 16.24
C ASN A 347 -3.56 6.10 17.72
N CYS A 348 -2.86 5.34 18.55
CA CYS A 348 -2.85 5.50 19.99
C CYS A 348 -1.41 5.51 20.51
N ARG A 349 -1.12 6.41 21.44
CA ARG A 349 0.04 6.34 22.34
C ARG A 349 -0.46 6.35 23.77
N ALA A 350 -0.20 5.28 24.50
CA ALA A 350 -0.54 5.15 25.91
C ALA A 350 0.72 5.13 26.76
N GLU A 351 1.06 6.29 27.32
CA GLU A 351 2.10 6.43 28.33
C GLU A 351 1.44 6.18 29.69
N LEU A 352 1.13 4.92 30.02
CA LEU A 352 0.42 4.57 31.25
C LEU A 352 1.19 3.51 32.06
N GLU A 353 1.41 3.80 33.33
CA GLU A 353 2.16 2.92 34.24
C GLU A 353 1.38 1.63 34.54
N ARG A 354 2.10 0.55 34.87
CA ARG A 354 1.55 -0.79 35.14
C ARG A 354 0.83 -1.39 33.93
N LEU A 355 -0.27 -2.11 34.15
CA LEU A 355 -1.09 -2.79 33.13
C LEU A 355 -2.53 -2.28 33.18
N PRO A 356 -2.81 -1.05 32.72
CA PRO A 356 -4.16 -0.53 32.72
C PRO A 356 -4.93 -1.00 31.49
N ASP A 357 -6.24 -1.14 31.64
CA ASP A 357 -7.20 -1.22 30.56
C ASP A 357 -7.77 0.17 30.28
N VAL A 358 -7.86 0.51 29.01
CA VAL A 358 -8.48 1.76 28.55
C VAL A 358 -9.80 1.39 27.91
N SER A 359 -10.87 2.12 28.25
CA SER A 359 -12.12 2.01 27.52
C SER A 359 -12.68 3.35 27.09
N PHE A 360 -13.20 3.42 25.86
CA PHE A 360 -13.84 4.62 25.34
C PHE A 360 -15.02 4.29 24.42
N PRO A 361 -16.09 5.10 24.44
CA PRO A 361 -17.15 5.00 23.44
C PRO A 361 -16.64 5.57 22.11
N LEU A 362 -16.71 4.77 21.05
CA LEU A 362 -16.38 5.24 19.72
C LEU A 362 -17.63 5.83 19.06
N THR A 363 -17.71 7.15 18.99
CA THR A 363 -18.83 7.84 18.36
C THR A 363 -18.69 7.85 16.84
N GLY A 364 -19.81 7.78 16.13
CA GLY A 364 -19.86 7.89 14.68
C GLY A 364 -19.97 6.56 13.94
N LEU A 365 -19.60 5.42 14.53
CA LEU A 365 -19.61 4.11 13.85
C LEU A 365 -20.96 3.75 13.21
N SER A 366 -22.06 3.90 13.93
CA SER A 366 -23.42 3.57 13.48
C SER A 366 -23.94 4.46 12.35
N THR A 367 -23.41 5.67 12.27
CA THR A 367 -23.83 6.69 11.30
C THR A 367 -22.90 6.76 10.10
N SER A 368 -21.70 6.18 10.21
CA SER A 368 -20.79 5.95 9.08
C SER A 368 -21.21 4.64 8.45
N LYS A 369 -21.44 4.62 7.13
CA LYS A 369 -21.56 3.35 6.41
C LYS A 369 -20.17 2.71 6.37
N ILE A 370 -19.86 1.87 7.36
CA ILE A 370 -18.59 1.17 7.47
C ILE A 370 -18.64 -0.07 6.59
N GLU A 371 -17.71 -0.16 5.65
CA GLU A 371 -17.58 -1.29 4.73
C GLU A 371 -16.66 -2.36 5.32
N ALA A 372 -15.60 -1.93 6.02
CA ALA A 372 -14.63 -2.82 6.65
C ALA A 372 -14.09 -2.21 7.95
N LEU A 373 -13.78 -3.07 8.92
CA LEU A 373 -13.26 -2.68 10.23
C LEU A 373 -12.27 -3.75 10.71
N SER A 374 -11.12 -3.33 11.23
CA SER A 374 -10.17 -4.21 11.89
C SER A 374 -9.57 -3.54 13.12
N PHE A 375 -9.20 -4.36 14.10
CA PHE A 375 -8.69 -3.91 15.39
C PHE A 375 -7.32 -4.49 15.67
N HIS A 376 -6.54 -3.77 16.46
CA HIS A 376 -5.33 -4.32 17.05
C HIS A 376 -5.67 -5.49 17.98
N PRO A 377 -4.86 -6.56 18.05
CA PRO A 377 -5.09 -7.70 18.96
C PRO A 377 -5.17 -7.35 20.45
N CYS A 378 -4.79 -6.13 20.84
CA CYS A 378 -4.92 -5.67 22.22
C CYS A 378 -6.35 -5.24 22.59
N ALA A 379 -7.22 -5.09 21.60
CA ALA A 379 -8.60 -4.67 21.79
C ALA A 379 -9.52 -5.87 22.06
N GLN A 380 -10.37 -5.69 23.05
CA GLN A 380 -11.50 -6.55 23.36
C GLN A 380 -12.73 -5.93 22.70
N VAL A 381 -13.10 -6.49 21.55
CA VAL A 381 -14.23 -6.03 20.76
C VAL A 381 -15.45 -6.86 21.14
N PRO A 382 -16.56 -6.24 21.58
CA PRO A 382 -17.80 -6.96 21.87
C PRO A 382 -18.34 -7.65 20.60
N GLU A 383 -18.67 -8.94 20.69
CA GLU A 383 -19.22 -9.72 19.56
C GLU A 383 -20.63 -9.25 19.14
N GLN A 384 -21.34 -8.53 20.01
CA GLN A 384 -22.69 -8.03 19.76
C GLN A 384 -22.72 -6.49 19.84
N ASN A 385 -23.12 -5.87 18.71
CA ASN A 385 -23.55 -4.47 18.62
C ASN A 385 -22.51 -3.42 19.09
N VAL A 386 -21.64 -3.00 18.17
CA VAL A 386 -20.62 -1.95 18.40
C VAL A 386 -21.24 -0.59 18.79
N ASP A 387 -22.53 -0.40 18.52
CA ASP A 387 -23.26 0.86 18.64
C ASP A 387 -23.45 1.42 20.06
N LYS A 388 -23.25 0.59 21.11
CA LYS A 388 -23.50 1.01 22.50
C LYS A 388 -22.39 0.64 23.50
N GLN A 389 -21.37 -0.08 23.06
CA GLN A 389 -20.40 -0.66 23.98
C GLN A 389 -19.02 -0.04 23.76
N ALA A 390 -18.41 0.44 24.84
CA ALA A 390 -17.09 1.04 24.81
C ALA A 390 -16.05 0.01 24.33
N LEU A 391 -15.19 0.42 23.41
CA LEU A 391 -14.02 -0.36 23.02
C LEU A 391 -13.09 -0.43 24.21
N MET A 392 -12.71 -1.62 24.65
CA MET A 392 -11.75 -1.83 25.74
C MET A 392 -10.45 -2.41 25.18
N PHE A 393 -9.30 -1.99 25.69
CA PHE A 393 -8.01 -2.53 25.26
C PHE A 393 -6.93 -2.33 26.32
N SER A 394 -5.97 -3.26 26.35
CA SER A 394 -4.77 -3.14 27.17
C SER A 394 -3.62 -2.62 26.28
N PRO A 395 -3.25 -1.34 26.31
CA PRO A 395 -2.41 -0.75 25.27
C PRO A 395 -0.97 -1.31 25.24
N PRO A 396 -0.42 -1.58 24.04
CA PRO A 396 1.01 -1.72 23.80
C PRO A 396 1.82 -0.49 24.22
N LEU A 397 3.15 -0.65 24.23
CA LEU A 397 4.09 0.46 24.39
C LEU A 397 4.28 1.20 23.06
N GLY A 398 4.62 2.49 23.17
CA GLY A 398 4.90 3.33 22.00
C GLY A 398 3.64 3.67 21.20
N ASN A 399 3.86 4.00 19.93
CA ASN A 399 2.78 4.31 19.00
C ASN A 399 2.30 3.02 18.34
N PHE A 400 0.98 2.83 18.30
CA PHE A 400 0.38 1.71 17.59
C PHE A 400 -0.93 2.13 16.93
N VAL A 401 -1.32 1.39 15.90
CA VAL A 401 -2.64 1.55 15.26
C VAL A 401 -3.62 0.70 16.04
N LEU A 402 -4.58 1.32 16.71
CA LEU A 402 -5.61 0.65 17.51
C LEU A 402 -6.70 0.03 16.63
N MET A 403 -7.11 0.73 15.57
CA MET A 403 -8.09 0.23 14.61
C MET A 403 -7.92 0.85 13.23
N ARG A 404 -8.38 0.15 12.21
CA ARG A 404 -8.49 0.61 10.82
C ARG A 404 -9.92 0.41 10.34
N TYR A 405 -10.41 1.31 9.51
CA TYR A 405 -11.76 1.26 8.97
C TYR A 405 -11.81 1.77 7.53
N GLN A 406 -12.81 1.31 6.80
CA GLN A 406 -13.20 1.86 5.51
C GLN A 406 -14.64 2.33 5.61
N ALA A 407 -14.91 3.57 5.21
CA ALA A 407 -16.21 4.19 5.34
C ALA A 407 -16.53 5.14 4.19
N THR A 408 -17.79 5.50 4.03
CA THR A 408 -18.22 6.55 3.10
C THR A 408 -17.91 7.95 3.65
N CYS A 409 -17.54 8.89 2.77
CA CYS A 409 -17.42 10.30 3.15
C CYS A 409 -18.80 10.92 3.43
N ARG A 410 -19.00 11.55 4.59
CA ARG A 410 -20.29 12.15 4.95
C ARG A 410 -20.54 13.54 4.39
N LEU A 411 -19.48 14.34 4.25
CA LEU A 411 -19.57 15.76 3.90
C LEU A 411 -19.46 16.00 2.38
N GLY A 412 -19.23 14.94 1.59
CA GLY A 412 -18.96 15.03 0.16
C GLY A 412 -17.48 15.31 -0.13
N PRO A 413 -17.13 15.64 -1.38
CA PRO A 413 -15.76 15.95 -1.79
C PRO A 413 -15.30 17.33 -1.26
N PRO A 414 -14.12 17.44 -0.61
CA PRO A 414 -13.57 18.73 -0.22
C PRO A 414 -13.07 19.57 -1.39
N VAL A 415 -12.86 18.94 -2.56
CA VAL A 415 -12.46 19.62 -3.81
C VAL A 415 -13.35 19.10 -4.94
N LYS A 416 -14.32 19.90 -5.37
CA LYS A 416 -15.29 19.51 -6.41
C LYS A 416 -15.16 20.39 -7.65
N GLY A 417 -15.48 19.87 -8.82
CA GLY A 417 -15.51 20.63 -10.07
C GLY A 417 -14.91 19.82 -11.20
N PHE A 418 -14.50 20.50 -12.27
CA PHE A 418 -14.05 19.83 -13.48
C PHE A 418 -12.62 20.16 -13.88
N TYR A 419 -12.09 19.21 -14.65
CA TYR A 419 -10.87 19.32 -15.42
C TYR A 419 -11.19 19.01 -16.88
N GLN A 420 -10.69 19.86 -17.77
CA GLN A 420 -10.78 19.72 -19.22
C GLN A 420 -9.39 19.87 -19.80
N LEU A 421 -9.00 18.93 -20.66
CA LEU A 421 -7.83 19.04 -21.52
C LEU A 421 -8.21 18.58 -22.92
N SER A 422 -7.95 19.44 -23.90
CA SER A 422 -8.14 19.15 -25.33
C SER A 422 -6.86 19.46 -26.09
N MET A 423 -6.43 18.55 -26.96
CA MET A 423 -5.31 18.79 -27.86
C MET A 423 -5.76 19.72 -28.99
N VAL A 424 -5.09 20.86 -29.12
CA VAL A 424 -5.30 21.85 -30.19
C VAL A 424 -4.44 21.51 -31.41
N SER A 425 -3.27 20.90 -31.19
CA SER A 425 -2.42 20.27 -32.20
C SER A 425 -1.74 19.03 -31.62
N GLU A 426 -0.88 18.35 -32.38
CA GLU A 426 -0.15 17.16 -31.90
C GLU A 426 0.70 17.44 -30.65
N ASP A 427 1.27 18.65 -30.57
CA ASP A 427 2.21 19.05 -29.52
C ASP A 427 1.66 20.18 -28.64
N GLU A 428 0.38 20.52 -28.75
CA GLU A 428 -0.21 21.64 -27.99
C GLU A 428 -1.57 21.25 -27.42
N GLY A 429 -1.71 21.38 -26.09
CA GLY A 429 -2.96 21.14 -25.37
C GLY A 429 -3.47 22.40 -24.70
N ALA A 430 -4.77 22.66 -24.79
CA ALA A 430 -5.47 23.68 -24.01
C ALA A 430 -6.23 23.01 -22.87
N PHE A 431 -6.16 23.59 -21.68
CA PHE A 431 -6.80 23.04 -20.50
C PHE A 431 -7.56 24.10 -19.69
N LEU A 432 -8.51 23.61 -18.89
CA LEU A 432 -9.28 24.41 -17.95
C LEU A 432 -9.58 23.59 -16.70
N PHE A 433 -9.26 24.18 -15.54
CA PHE A 433 -9.79 23.76 -14.25
C PHE A 433 -10.82 24.76 -13.76
N LYS A 434 -11.92 24.26 -13.18
CA LYS A 434 -12.85 25.06 -12.38
C LYS A 434 -13.25 24.26 -11.14
N LEU A 435 -12.75 24.69 -9.99
CA LEU A 435 -12.83 23.93 -8.73
C LEU A 435 -13.48 24.77 -7.62
N HIS A 436 -14.30 24.12 -6.81
CA HIS A 436 -14.86 24.61 -5.56
C HIS A 436 -14.20 23.83 -4.41
N LEU A 437 -13.54 24.56 -3.52
CA LEU A 437 -12.85 24.00 -2.36
C LEU A 437 -13.66 24.26 -1.11
N MET A 438 -13.76 23.24 -0.24
CA MET A 438 -14.35 23.30 1.09
C MET A 438 -15.82 23.78 1.09
N GLU A 439 -16.57 23.53 0.01
CA GLU A 439 -17.99 23.85 -0.07
C GLU A 439 -18.80 23.00 0.93
N GLY A 440 -19.56 23.65 1.82
CA GLY A 440 -20.31 22.97 2.89
C GLY A 440 -19.48 22.59 4.13
N TYR A 441 -18.15 22.75 4.08
CA TYR A 441 -17.27 22.49 5.22
C TYR A 441 -17.29 23.67 6.21
N LYS A 442 -17.45 23.35 7.50
CA LYS A 442 -17.52 24.34 8.59
C LYS A 442 -16.42 24.10 9.62
N SER A 443 -16.11 25.13 10.40
CA SER A 443 -15.22 25.02 11.58
C SER A 443 -15.68 23.85 12.48
N PRO A 444 -14.76 23.01 13.01
CA PRO A 444 -13.31 23.21 13.11
C PRO A 444 -12.47 22.75 11.90
N LEU A 445 -13.10 22.22 10.83
CA LEU A 445 -12.37 21.72 9.66
C LEU A 445 -11.59 22.84 8.97
N THR A 446 -10.29 22.61 8.81
CA THR A 446 -9.36 23.58 8.21
C THR A 446 -8.44 22.88 7.22
N MET A 447 -8.47 23.31 5.96
CA MET A 447 -7.57 22.81 4.91
C MET A 447 -6.22 23.55 5.02
N GLU A 448 -5.14 22.84 5.35
CA GLU A 448 -3.79 23.41 5.53
C GLU A 448 -3.12 23.73 4.20
N PHE A 449 -3.28 22.86 3.20
CA PHE A 449 -2.80 23.04 1.83
C PHE A 449 -3.69 22.30 0.84
N CYS A 450 -3.64 22.72 -0.43
CA CYS A 450 -4.29 22.06 -1.55
C CYS A 450 -3.52 22.35 -2.84
N ASN A 451 -3.07 21.28 -3.50
CA ASN A 451 -2.35 21.32 -4.77
C ASN A 451 -3.05 20.45 -5.80
N VAL A 452 -2.95 20.82 -7.07
CA VAL A 452 -3.39 20.01 -8.21
C VAL A 452 -2.18 19.74 -9.10
N THR A 453 -1.95 18.48 -9.43
CA THR A 453 -0.89 18.06 -10.34
C THR A 453 -1.50 17.51 -11.62
N MET A 454 -1.13 18.10 -12.75
CA MET A 454 -1.48 17.63 -14.09
C MET A 454 -0.26 16.88 -14.67
N PRO A 455 -0.25 15.54 -14.65
CA PRO A 455 0.88 14.76 -15.12
C PRO A 455 0.89 14.60 -16.65
N PHE A 456 2.10 14.57 -17.22
CA PHE A 456 2.38 14.29 -18.63
C PHE A 456 3.51 13.24 -18.76
N PRO A 457 3.30 11.98 -18.33
CA PRO A 457 4.40 11.01 -18.16
C PRO A 457 5.15 10.67 -19.46
N ARG A 458 4.48 10.74 -20.61
CA ARG A 458 5.05 10.38 -21.92
C ARG A 458 5.43 11.60 -22.77
N ARG A 459 5.22 12.83 -22.29
CA ARG A 459 5.50 14.06 -23.05
C ARG A 459 6.34 15.01 -22.21
N ARG A 460 7.41 15.51 -22.80
CA ARG A 460 8.23 16.55 -22.17
C ARG A 460 7.61 17.91 -22.45
N ILE A 461 7.41 18.71 -21.41
CA ILE A 461 6.89 20.08 -21.53
C ILE A 461 8.03 20.99 -22.02
N LEU A 462 7.79 21.72 -23.12
CA LEU A 462 8.69 22.78 -23.59
C LEU A 462 8.33 24.13 -22.99
N SER A 463 7.03 24.43 -22.97
CA SER A 463 6.53 25.71 -22.47
C SER A 463 5.11 25.55 -21.95
N PHE A 464 4.75 26.45 -21.05
CA PHE A 464 3.49 26.47 -20.36
C PHE A 464 3.03 27.94 -20.28
N ASP A 465 1.78 28.20 -20.65
CA ASP A 465 1.14 29.51 -20.50
C ASP A 465 -0.21 29.34 -19.80
N GLY A 466 -0.50 30.20 -18.83
CA GLY A 466 -1.72 30.08 -18.02
C GLY A 466 -1.59 30.81 -16.70
N THR A 467 -2.65 31.52 -16.32
CA THR A 467 -2.70 32.29 -15.07
C THR A 467 -3.87 31.79 -14.23
N PRO A 468 -3.62 31.15 -13.07
CA PRO A 468 -4.70 30.74 -12.18
C PRO A 468 -5.34 31.94 -11.49
N SER A 469 -6.61 31.84 -11.12
CA SER A 469 -7.30 32.88 -10.35
C SER A 469 -6.76 33.05 -8.93
N ILE A 470 -6.19 31.98 -8.37
CA ILE A 470 -5.60 31.93 -7.03
C ILE A 470 -4.42 30.95 -7.00
N GLY A 471 -3.47 31.19 -6.11
CA GLY A 471 -2.35 30.31 -5.88
C GLY A 471 -1.19 30.55 -6.83
N THR A 472 -0.26 29.61 -6.88
CA THR A 472 0.96 29.69 -7.70
C THR A 472 1.13 28.44 -8.53
N VAL A 473 1.77 28.57 -9.69
CA VAL A 473 2.02 27.45 -10.61
C VAL A 473 3.51 27.25 -10.78
N SER A 474 3.92 25.99 -10.88
CA SER A 474 5.26 25.58 -11.26
C SER A 474 5.17 24.40 -12.23
N ASN A 475 6.10 24.31 -13.18
CA ASN A 475 6.20 23.19 -14.11
C ASN A 475 7.46 22.37 -13.83
N ALA A 476 7.33 21.06 -13.96
CA ALA A 476 8.43 20.11 -14.08
C ALA A 476 8.49 19.60 -15.53
N GLU A 477 9.48 18.75 -15.82
CA GLU A 477 9.67 18.20 -17.17
C GLU A 477 8.43 17.46 -17.71
N HIS A 478 7.71 16.77 -16.82
CA HIS A 478 6.57 15.90 -17.15
C HIS A 478 5.32 16.20 -16.30
N SER A 479 5.20 17.39 -15.71
CA SER A 479 3.97 17.76 -14.97
C SER A 479 3.85 19.26 -14.77
N VAL A 480 2.61 19.73 -14.60
CA VAL A 480 2.30 21.07 -14.10
C VAL A 480 1.71 20.94 -12.70
N GLU A 481 2.25 21.68 -11.74
CA GLU A 481 1.79 21.73 -10.36
C GLU A 481 1.16 23.10 -10.08
N TRP A 482 -0.09 23.09 -9.63
CA TRP A 482 -0.84 24.26 -9.19
C TRP A 482 -1.08 24.20 -7.68
N LYS A 483 -0.45 25.10 -6.93
CA LYS A 483 -0.60 25.23 -5.47
C LYS A 483 -1.68 26.25 -5.17
N ILE A 484 -2.91 25.78 -4.95
CA ILE A 484 -4.09 26.61 -4.68
C ILE A 484 -3.98 27.24 -3.29
N ILE A 485 -3.67 26.41 -2.28
CA ILE A 485 -3.51 26.81 -0.89
C ILE A 485 -2.12 26.38 -0.42
N THR A 486 -1.30 27.34 -0.01
CA THR A 486 0.05 27.11 0.52
C THR A 486 0.02 26.96 2.05
N SER A 487 0.86 26.06 2.58
CA SER A 487 1.05 25.86 4.02
C SER A 487 1.23 27.18 4.78
N GLY A 488 0.45 27.38 5.85
CA GLY A 488 0.44 28.62 6.65
C GLY A 488 -0.67 29.62 6.31
N ARG A 489 -1.40 29.43 5.20
CA ARG A 489 -2.64 30.18 4.87
C ARG A 489 -3.84 29.25 4.76
N GLY A 490 -4.08 28.46 5.81
CA GLY A 490 -5.14 27.46 5.83
C GLY A 490 -6.54 28.07 5.64
N LEU A 491 -7.42 27.31 4.98
CA LEU A 491 -8.81 27.69 4.72
C LEU A 491 -9.71 27.05 5.78
N SER A 492 -10.33 27.87 6.64
CA SER A 492 -11.24 27.43 7.71
C SER A 492 -12.60 28.11 7.58
N GLY A 493 -13.68 27.33 7.55
CA GLY A 493 -15.06 27.82 7.55
C GLY A 493 -15.45 28.71 6.37
N LYS A 494 -14.73 28.64 5.25
CA LYS A 494 -15.00 29.38 4.01
C LYS A 494 -14.80 28.46 2.82
N SER A 495 -15.61 28.64 1.77
CA SER A 495 -15.38 28.04 0.46
C SER A 495 -14.66 29.00 -0.48
N ILE A 496 -13.93 28.45 -1.44
CA ILE A 496 -13.22 29.21 -2.48
C ILE A 496 -13.54 28.58 -3.83
N GLU A 497 -13.79 29.42 -4.83
CA GLU A 497 -13.82 29.01 -6.24
C GLU A 497 -12.47 29.36 -6.88
N ALA A 498 -11.86 28.39 -7.55
CA ALA A 498 -10.54 28.49 -8.15
C ALA A 498 -10.61 28.04 -9.62
N THR A 499 -10.17 28.89 -10.53
CA THR A 499 -10.16 28.62 -11.97
C THR A 499 -8.74 28.70 -12.50
N PHE A 500 -8.37 27.80 -13.40
CA PHE A 500 -7.05 27.80 -14.01
C PHE A 500 -7.12 27.38 -15.48
N PRO A 501 -7.22 28.36 -16.41
CA PRO A 501 -7.09 28.14 -17.83
C PRO A 501 -5.63 28.25 -18.27
N GLY A 502 -5.27 27.52 -19.34
CA GLY A 502 -3.97 27.68 -19.97
C GLY A 502 -3.73 26.77 -21.16
N THR A 503 -2.51 26.84 -21.69
CA THR A 503 -1.99 25.99 -22.74
C THR A 503 -0.65 25.38 -22.33
N VAL A 504 -0.39 24.17 -22.81
CA VAL A 504 0.86 23.45 -22.61
C VAL A 504 1.39 23.03 -23.97
N ARG A 505 2.67 23.31 -24.24
CA ARG A 505 3.36 22.88 -25.46
C ARG A 505 4.38 21.82 -25.12
N PHE A 506 4.34 20.73 -25.87
CA PHE A 506 5.19 19.56 -25.70
C PHE A 506 6.34 19.56 -26.69
N ALA A 507 7.37 18.78 -26.38
CA ALA A 507 8.38 18.43 -27.36
C ALA A 507 7.72 17.57 -28.45
N PRO A 508 8.14 17.74 -29.72
CA PRO A 508 7.66 16.90 -30.81
C PRO A 508 7.79 15.43 -30.48
N TRP A 509 6.77 14.65 -30.81
CA TRP A 509 6.74 13.22 -30.56
C TRP A 509 7.84 12.53 -31.37
N GLN A 510 8.98 12.26 -30.73
CA GLN A 510 9.97 11.35 -31.28
C GLN A 510 9.44 9.94 -31.03
N MET A 511 8.76 9.38 -32.02
CA MET A 511 8.41 7.96 -32.02
C MET A 511 9.72 7.21 -31.80
N GLN A 512 9.91 6.66 -30.61
CA GLN A 512 11.05 5.83 -30.29
C GLN A 512 10.88 4.59 -31.16
N ARG A 513 11.38 4.63 -32.40
CA ARG A 513 11.66 3.42 -33.17
C ARG A 513 12.47 2.57 -32.21
N SER A 514 11.91 1.45 -31.80
CA SER A 514 12.58 0.43 -31.02
C SER A 514 13.78 -0.07 -31.83
N THR A 515 14.90 0.64 -31.79
CA THR A 515 16.20 0.19 -32.28
C THR A 515 16.82 -0.77 -31.26
N SER A 516 16.05 -1.77 -30.86
CA SER A 516 16.48 -2.80 -29.91
C SER A 516 15.88 -4.17 -30.19
N PHE A 517 15.57 -4.51 -31.45
CA PHE A 517 15.21 -5.90 -31.82
C PHE A 517 15.66 -6.32 -33.24
N ARG A 518 16.66 -5.67 -33.85
CA ARG A 518 17.08 -6.02 -35.22
C ARG A 518 18.58 -6.10 -35.49
N SER A 519 19.43 -6.33 -34.48
CA SER A 519 20.88 -6.55 -34.72
C SER A 519 21.36 -7.98 -34.48
N VAL A 520 20.47 -8.97 -34.48
CA VAL A 520 20.84 -10.39 -34.49
C VAL A 520 19.95 -11.04 -35.53
N PHE A 521 20.48 -11.18 -36.75
CA PHE A 521 19.97 -11.90 -37.94
C PHE A 521 20.08 -11.03 -39.21
N GLU A 522 21.29 -10.55 -39.50
CA GLU A 522 21.68 -10.26 -40.88
C GLU A 522 23.06 -10.86 -41.09
N GLY A 523 23.04 -12.12 -41.50
CA GLY A 523 24.16 -12.82 -42.08
C GLY A 523 23.62 -13.61 -43.25
N ILE A 524 24.12 -13.27 -44.44
CA ILE A 524 24.19 -14.07 -45.67
C ILE A 524 23.16 -13.70 -46.77
N THR A 525 23.76 -13.27 -47.88
CA THR A 525 23.39 -13.24 -49.31
C THR A 525 22.50 -12.13 -49.86
N ASP A 526 23.18 -11.25 -50.62
CA ASP A 526 22.73 -10.56 -51.83
C ASP A 526 21.91 -11.47 -52.76
N ASP A 527 20.85 -10.94 -53.37
CA ASP A 527 20.63 -11.08 -54.81
C ASP A 527 19.68 -9.99 -55.33
N ASP A 528 20.08 -9.34 -56.42
CA ASP A 528 19.31 -8.38 -57.20
C ASP A 528 18.25 -9.11 -58.05
N SER A 529 17.06 -8.52 -58.26
CA SER A 529 16.44 -8.40 -59.59
C SER A 529 15.05 -7.76 -59.57
N ASP A 530 14.88 -6.80 -60.48
CA ASP A 530 13.61 -6.33 -61.01
C ASP A 530 13.00 -7.38 -61.97
N ASN A 531 11.68 -7.59 -61.93
CA ASN A 531 10.88 -7.65 -63.16
C ASN A 531 9.35 -7.68 -62.93
N GLU A 532 8.68 -7.10 -63.92
CA GLU A 532 7.24 -6.88 -64.03
C GLU A 532 6.39 -8.11 -64.40
N THR A 533 5.11 -7.99 -64.02
CA THR A 533 3.84 -8.57 -64.54
C THR A 533 3.83 -9.72 -65.57
N GLU A 534 3.11 -10.82 -65.27
CA GLU A 534 1.85 -11.18 -65.95
C GLU A 534 1.16 -12.44 -65.37
N ASN A 535 -0.16 -12.52 -65.60
CA ASN A 535 -1.17 -13.44 -65.09
C ASN A 535 -0.90 -14.95 -65.26
N THR A 536 -1.34 -15.76 -64.29
CA THR A 536 -2.11 -16.99 -64.56
C THR A 536 -2.90 -17.47 -63.34
N ASN A 537 -4.14 -17.86 -63.59
CA ASN A 537 -5.12 -18.36 -62.64
C ASN A 537 -4.62 -19.59 -61.86
N ASN A 538 -4.70 -19.53 -60.53
CA ASN A 538 -5.02 -20.67 -59.68
C ASN A 538 -5.94 -20.20 -58.55
N MET A 539 -7.23 -20.35 -58.83
CA MET A 539 -8.36 -20.02 -57.94
C MET A 539 -8.56 -21.14 -56.93
N ALA A 540 -7.70 -21.18 -55.91
CA ALA A 540 -7.91 -21.92 -54.66
C ALA A 540 -6.81 -21.53 -53.66
N ASN A 541 -6.84 -20.28 -53.17
CA ASN A 541 -6.57 -19.96 -51.75
C ASN A 541 -6.56 -18.48 -51.43
N THR A 542 -7.23 -17.64 -52.22
CA THR A 542 -7.26 -16.20 -51.94
C THR A 542 -7.99 -15.89 -50.63
N GLU A 543 -8.99 -16.68 -50.25
CA GLU A 543 -9.77 -16.47 -49.01
C GLU A 543 -9.04 -17.00 -47.76
N GLU A 544 -8.32 -18.12 -47.84
CA GLU A 544 -7.48 -18.64 -46.73
C GLU A 544 -6.20 -17.81 -46.56
N PHE A 545 -5.59 -17.33 -47.65
CA PHE A 545 -4.44 -16.42 -47.61
C PHE A 545 -4.84 -15.01 -47.17
N LEU A 546 -6.02 -14.49 -47.55
CA LEU A 546 -6.54 -13.22 -47.04
C LEU A 546 -6.95 -13.35 -45.56
N MET A 547 -7.50 -14.48 -45.12
CA MET A 547 -7.77 -14.72 -43.70
C MET A 547 -6.47 -14.89 -42.89
N GLU A 548 -5.44 -15.57 -43.41
CA GLU A 548 -4.13 -15.72 -42.75
C GLU A 548 -3.36 -14.39 -42.71
N LYS A 549 -3.49 -13.54 -43.75
CA LYS A 549 -2.86 -12.21 -43.80
C LYS A 549 -3.64 -11.14 -43.01
N MET A 550 -4.98 -11.25 -42.92
CA MET A 550 -5.80 -10.42 -42.04
C MET A 550 -5.70 -10.82 -40.56
N SER A 551 -5.29 -12.06 -40.26
CA SER A 551 -5.07 -12.53 -38.88
C SER A 551 -3.63 -12.41 -38.39
N LYS A 552 -2.65 -12.19 -39.27
CA LYS A 552 -1.23 -11.98 -38.89
C LYS A 552 -0.69 -10.55 -39.00
N ASP A 553 -1.36 -9.63 -39.72
CA ASP A 553 -0.91 -8.24 -39.83
C ASP A 553 -1.97 -7.21 -39.39
N LEU A 554 -2.82 -7.56 -38.43
CA LEU A 554 -3.15 -6.53 -37.45
C LEU A 554 -1.91 -6.40 -36.58
N LEU A 555 -1.18 -5.28 -36.75
CA LEU A 555 -0.31 -4.80 -35.68
C LEU A 555 -1.07 -5.04 -34.38
N PRO A 556 -0.42 -5.59 -33.33
CA PRO A 556 -1.04 -5.56 -32.03
C PRO A 556 -1.56 -4.13 -31.88
N VAL A 557 -2.85 -3.96 -31.59
CA VAL A 557 -3.21 -2.78 -30.82
C VAL A 557 -2.19 -2.85 -29.70
N ASP A 558 -1.25 -1.90 -29.69
CA ASP A 558 -0.34 -1.80 -28.57
C ASP A 558 -1.30 -1.72 -27.38
N LEU A 559 -1.34 -2.79 -26.57
CA LEU A 559 -2.29 -2.86 -25.47
C LEU A 559 -1.80 -1.97 -24.31
N GLU A 560 -0.66 -1.29 -24.48
CA GLU A 560 -0.39 -0.02 -23.79
C GLU A 560 -1.17 1.19 -24.36
N GLU A 561 -1.97 1.00 -25.42
CA GLU A 561 -2.54 2.05 -26.26
C GLU A 561 -4.04 1.94 -26.62
N PRO A 562 -4.90 1.58 -25.66
CA PRO A 562 -6.20 2.24 -25.49
C PRO A 562 -6.10 3.45 -24.54
N PHE A 563 -4.98 3.52 -23.79
CA PHE A 563 -4.76 4.44 -22.66
C PHE A 563 -3.69 5.53 -22.90
N SER A 564 -3.11 5.69 -24.10
CA SER A 564 -2.26 6.87 -24.41
C SER A 564 -3.02 8.20 -24.33
N TRP A 565 -4.32 8.18 -24.60
CA TRP A 565 -5.21 9.29 -24.27
C TRP A 565 -5.37 9.44 -22.74
N LEU A 566 -5.36 8.32 -22.01
CA LEU A 566 -5.56 8.27 -20.56
C LEU A 566 -4.36 8.75 -19.71
N ALA A 567 -3.15 8.82 -20.26
CA ALA A 567 -2.00 9.40 -19.57
C ALA A 567 -2.16 10.90 -19.24
N TYR A 568 -3.04 11.61 -19.98
CA TYR A 568 -3.38 13.03 -19.79
C TYR A 568 -4.85 13.25 -19.40
N ASN A 569 -5.63 12.16 -19.25
CA ASN A 569 -7.06 12.25 -18.94
C ASN A 569 -7.35 12.44 -17.46
N TYR A 570 -6.37 12.80 -16.64
CA TYR A 570 -6.65 13.11 -15.26
C TYR A 570 -5.68 14.12 -14.67
N ALA A 571 -6.11 14.74 -13.58
CA ALA A 571 -5.27 15.49 -12.67
C ALA A 571 -5.39 14.87 -11.26
N LYS A 572 -4.33 14.98 -10.46
CA LYS A 572 -4.32 14.53 -9.06
C LYS A 572 -4.50 15.72 -8.14
N VAL A 573 -5.31 15.57 -7.10
CA VAL A 573 -5.46 16.57 -6.04
C VAL A 573 -4.75 16.08 -4.78
N SER A 574 -3.91 16.94 -4.22
CA SER A 574 -3.20 16.67 -2.97
C SER A 574 -3.61 17.70 -1.92
N PHE A 575 -4.16 17.28 -0.78
CA PHE A 575 -4.54 18.20 0.30
C PHE A 575 -4.35 17.58 1.68
N LYS A 576 -4.37 18.45 2.69
CA LYS A 576 -4.47 18.06 4.10
C LYS A 576 -5.51 18.93 4.80
N ILE A 577 -6.42 18.29 5.54
CA ILE A 577 -7.46 18.93 6.36
C ILE A 577 -7.27 18.47 7.80
N ILE A 578 -7.38 19.39 8.74
CA ILE A 578 -7.30 19.10 10.18
C ILE A 578 -8.60 19.51 10.88
N GLY A 579 -8.81 18.99 12.09
CA GLY A 579 -9.84 19.47 13.03
C GLY A 579 -11.00 18.51 13.25
N ALA A 580 -11.36 17.69 12.27
CA ALA A 580 -12.35 16.61 12.41
C ALA A 580 -12.17 15.55 11.31
N SER A 581 -12.86 14.41 11.48
CA SER A 581 -12.95 13.35 10.47
C SER A 581 -14.05 13.63 9.44
N LEU A 582 -13.90 13.07 8.25
CA LEU A 582 -14.88 13.05 7.17
C LEU A 582 -15.82 11.84 7.24
N SER A 583 -15.40 10.74 7.87
CA SER A 583 -16.30 9.60 8.16
C SER A 583 -17.28 9.91 9.29
N GLY A 584 -17.03 10.96 10.09
CA GLY A 584 -17.79 11.30 11.29
C GLY A 584 -17.39 10.50 12.54
N ILE A 585 -16.35 9.65 12.45
CA ILE A 585 -15.78 8.95 13.61
C ILE A 585 -15.04 9.95 14.51
N SER A 586 -15.29 9.89 15.81
CA SER A 586 -14.64 10.76 16.78
C SER A 586 -14.46 10.06 18.13
N ILE A 587 -13.52 10.57 18.94
CA ILE A 587 -13.29 10.13 20.32
C ILE A 587 -13.49 11.35 21.20
N ASP A 588 -14.40 11.27 22.18
CA ASP A 588 -14.52 12.29 23.22
C ASP A 588 -13.50 12.00 24.34
N PRO A 589 -12.45 12.81 24.52
CA PRO A 589 -11.43 12.58 25.55
C PRO A 589 -12.00 12.51 26.98
N LYS A 590 -13.14 13.16 27.24
CA LYS A 590 -13.78 13.16 28.57
C LYS A 590 -14.51 11.85 28.88
N SER A 591 -14.87 11.11 27.85
CA SER A 591 -15.57 9.82 27.95
C SER A 591 -14.62 8.63 28.08
N VAL A 592 -13.31 8.86 27.93
CA VAL A 592 -12.29 7.83 28.07
C VAL A 592 -12.08 7.49 29.54
N SER A 593 -12.12 6.22 29.87
CA SER A 593 -11.87 5.69 31.21
C SER A 593 -10.64 4.79 31.21
N ILE A 594 -9.90 4.83 32.32
CA ILE A 594 -8.69 4.05 32.54
C ILE A 594 -8.89 3.25 33.81
N TYR A 595 -8.69 1.94 33.75
CA TYR A 595 -8.79 1.03 34.88
C TYR A 595 -7.45 0.30 35.11
N PRO A 596 -6.91 0.26 36.34
CA PRO A 596 -7.36 0.97 37.53
C PRO A 596 -7.36 2.50 37.35
N ALA A 597 -8.19 3.20 38.12
CA ALA A 597 -8.39 4.64 37.97
C ALA A 597 -7.06 5.42 38.14
N VAL A 598 -6.66 6.14 37.11
CA VAL A 598 -5.48 7.01 37.08
C VAL A 598 -5.83 8.37 36.49
N LYS A 599 -5.27 9.44 37.05
CA LYS A 599 -5.36 10.79 36.48
C LYS A 599 -4.32 10.96 35.37
N ALA A 600 -4.64 10.51 34.16
CA ALA A 600 -3.84 10.76 32.96
C ALA A 600 -4.60 11.71 32.01
N PRO A 601 -3.98 12.80 31.51
CA PRO A 601 -4.59 13.64 30.48
C PRO A 601 -4.82 12.82 29.20
N VAL A 602 -5.98 13.04 28.60
CA VAL A 602 -6.39 12.40 27.34
C VAL A 602 -6.50 13.50 26.28
N GLU A 603 -5.82 13.33 25.16
CA GLU A 603 -5.89 14.22 24.01
C GLU A 603 -6.35 13.45 22.77
N SER A 604 -7.15 14.10 21.92
CA SER A 604 -7.57 13.56 20.64
C SER A 604 -7.36 14.60 19.55
N SER A 605 -6.87 14.15 18.40
CA SER A 605 -6.69 14.96 17.20
C SER A 605 -7.19 14.20 15.97
N SER A 606 -7.46 14.92 14.89
CA SER A 606 -7.92 14.34 13.63
C SER A 606 -7.27 15.06 12.45
N GLN A 607 -6.75 14.26 11.51
CA GLN A 607 -6.22 14.75 10.25
C GLN A 607 -6.69 13.88 9.10
N VAL A 608 -6.93 14.54 7.97
CA VAL A 608 -7.41 13.95 6.72
C VAL A 608 -6.42 14.34 5.63
N THR A 609 -5.94 13.37 4.88
CA THR A 609 -5.11 13.58 3.70
C THR A 609 -5.81 13.04 2.46
N SER A 610 -5.42 13.56 1.30
CA SER A 610 -5.81 12.97 0.02
C SER A 610 -5.05 11.66 -0.24
N GLY A 611 -5.77 10.61 -0.64
CA GLY A 611 -5.21 9.41 -1.25
C GLY A 611 -5.15 9.55 -2.77
N ASP A 612 -5.68 8.54 -3.47
CA ASP A 612 -5.95 8.64 -4.91
C ASP A 612 -7.17 9.54 -5.13
N TYR A 613 -6.94 10.86 -5.17
CA TYR A 613 -7.95 11.86 -5.48
C TYR A 613 -7.75 12.36 -6.90
N ILE A 614 -8.60 11.88 -7.81
CA ILE A 614 -8.42 12.01 -9.25
C ILE A 614 -9.56 12.85 -9.82
N LEU A 615 -9.21 13.89 -10.58
CA LEU A 615 -10.14 14.61 -11.45
C LEU A 615 -9.98 14.04 -12.86
N TRP A 616 -10.99 13.36 -13.38
CA TRP A 616 -10.98 12.87 -14.75
C TRP A 616 -11.24 14.02 -15.73
N ASN A 617 -10.58 13.96 -16.88
CA ASN A 617 -10.80 14.87 -17.99
C ASN A 617 -12.21 14.66 -18.53
N THR A 618 -13.07 15.66 -18.38
CA THR A 618 -14.47 15.59 -18.85
C THR A 618 -14.60 15.45 -20.37
N LEU A 619 -13.55 15.78 -21.14
CA LEU A 619 -13.50 15.56 -22.58
C LEU A 619 -12.92 14.20 -22.99
N GLY A 620 -12.29 13.47 -22.05
CA GLY A 620 -11.62 12.20 -22.32
C GLY A 620 -12.58 11.01 -22.51
N LYS A 621 -12.08 9.89 -23.01
CA LYS A 621 -12.80 8.61 -22.90
C LYS A 621 -12.70 8.11 -21.46
N CYS A 622 -13.83 7.85 -20.82
CA CYS A 622 -13.87 7.39 -19.44
C CYS A 622 -13.56 5.88 -19.36
N PRO A 623 -12.76 5.41 -18.38
CA PRO A 623 -12.74 4.00 -18.04
C PRO A 623 -14.12 3.65 -17.45
N SER A 624 -14.98 2.99 -18.23
CA SER A 624 -16.23 2.46 -17.71
C SER A 624 -15.92 1.24 -16.85
N ALA A 625 -16.07 1.36 -15.53
CA ALA A 625 -16.27 0.18 -14.70
C ALA A 625 -17.63 -0.42 -15.10
N VAL A 626 -17.64 -1.67 -15.55
CA VAL A 626 -18.87 -2.40 -15.83
C VAL A 626 -19.68 -2.44 -14.55
N THR A 627 -20.72 -1.61 -14.47
CA THR A 627 -21.69 -1.68 -13.38
C THR A 627 -22.54 -2.91 -13.67
N ALA A 628 -22.49 -3.91 -12.79
CA ALA A 628 -23.43 -5.02 -12.85
C ALA A 628 -24.85 -4.42 -12.84
N LYS A 629 -25.63 -4.71 -13.89
CA LYS A 629 -27.07 -4.42 -13.86
C LYS A 629 -27.66 -5.27 -12.74
N VAL A 630 -28.20 -4.59 -11.72
CA VAL A 630 -28.99 -5.19 -10.63
C VAL A 630 -30.24 -5.84 -11.21
#